data_AF-A0A0S3T393-F1
#
_entry.id   AF-A0A0S3T393-F1
#
_cell.length_a   1.000
_cell.length_b   1.000
_cell.length_c   1.000
_cell.angle_alpha   90.00
_cell.angle_beta   90.00
_cell.angle_gamma   90.00
#
_symmetry.space_group_name_H-M   'P 1'
#
loop_
_entity.id
_entity.type
_entity.pdbx_description
1 polymer ?
#
loop_
_entity_poly.entity_id
_entity_poly.type
_entity_poly.pdbx_seq_one_letter_code
_entity_poly.pdbx_strand_id
1 'polypeptide(L)'
;MKQQLEDYDIHLDHIPLKCDNTSAINLTKNPIMHSRTKHIEIRHHFLRDHVQKGDCEIEYIDTQHQLADIFTKALPKDRFYELRRDLGILKISQN
;
A
#
# COMPACT_ATOMS: atom_id res chain seq x y z
N MET A 1 -12.57 -3.40 4.17
CA MET A 1 -11.18 -3.42 4.67
C MET A 1 -11.15 -3.77 6.15
N LYS A 2 -11.81 -2.99 7.02
CA LYS A 2 -11.85 -3.28 8.46
C LYS A 2 -12.45 -4.66 8.80
N GLN A 3 -13.65 -4.98 8.28
CA GLN A 3 -14.27 -6.29 8.46
C GLN A 3 -13.37 -7.46 8.03
N GLN A 4 -12.67 -7.32 6.91
CA GLN A 4 -11.80 -8.38 6.40
C GLN A 4 -10.58 -8.61 7.32
N LEU A 5 -10.07 -7.57 7.97
CA LEU A 5 -9.01 -7.71 8.97
C LEU A 5 -9.55 -8.35 10.25
N GLU A 6 -10.76 -7.99 10.66
CA GLU A 6 -11.45 -8.62 11.80
C GLU A 6 -11.68 -10.12 11.56
N ASP A 7 -12.00 -10.53 10.33
CA ASP A 7 -12.13 -11.96 9.96
C ASP A 7 -10.80 -12.73 10.13
N TYR A 8 -9.66 -12.03 10.09
CA TYR A 8 -8.32 -12.57 10.38
C TYR A 8 -7.85 -12.29 11.83
N ASP A 9 -8.75 -11.84 12.71
CA ASP A 9 -8.46 -11.47 14.11
C ASP A 9 -7.50 -10.28 14.28
N ILE A 10 -7.37 -9.45 13.25
CA ILE A 10 -6.53 -8.25 13.24
C ILE A 10 -7.38 -7.03 13.57
N HIS A 11 -7.11 -6.43 14.72
CA HIS A 11 -7.81 -5.26 15.23
C HIS A 11 -6.89 -4.04 15.18
N LEU A 12 -7.25 -3.06 14.37
CA LEU A 12 -6.51 -1.80 14.22
C LEU A 12 -7.48 -0.62 14.33
N ASP A 13 -7.07 0.42 15.03
CA ASP A 13 -7.83 1.67 15.12
C ASP A 13 -7.95 2.35 13.75
N HIS A 14 -6.84 2.36 13.00
CA HIS A 14 -6.74 2.82 11.62
C HIS A 14 -5.87 1.84 10.83
N ILE A 15 -6.22 1.60 9.57
CA ILE A 15 -5.49 0.66 8.72
C ILE A 15 -4.32 1.39 8.04
N PRO A 16 -3.05 1.03 8.32
CA PRO A 16 -1.91 1.63 7.66
C PRO A 16 -1.79 1.13 6.23
N LEU A 17 -1.74 2.05 5.28
CA LEU A 17 -1.55 1.79 3.85
C LEU A 17 -0.20 2.36 3.42
N LYS A 18 0.76 1.48 3.15
CA LYS A 18 2.11 1.86 2.70
C LYS A 18 2.13 2.17 1.20
N CYS A 19 2.55 3.37 0.83
CA CYS A 19 2.63 3.81 -0.56
C CYS A 19 3.98 4.47 -0.85
N ASP A 20 4.60 4.13 -1.99
CA ASP A 20 5.86 4.75 -2.44
C ASP A 20 5.63 5.90 -3.43
N ASN A 21 4.40 6.04 -3.95
CA ASN A 21 4.03 7.11 -4.86
C ASN A 21 3.59 8.36 -4.11
N THR A 22 4.52 9.28 -3.89
CA THR A 22 4.27 10.57 -3.24
C THR A 22 3.16 11.39 -3.91
N SER A 23 2.97 11.29 -5.23
CA SER A 23 1.86 11.96 -5.91
C SER A 23 0.51 11.38 -5.49
N ALA A 24 0.41 10.07 -5.33
CA ALA A 24 -0.81 9.41 -4.85
C ALA A 24 -1.12 9.78 -3.39
N ILE A 25 -0.09 9.84 -2.52
CA ILE A 25 -0.22 10.30 -1.13
C ILE A 25 -0.66 11.76 -1.07
N ASN A 26 -0.10 12.61 -1.93
CA ASN A 26 -0.48 14.02 -1.97
C ASN A 26 -1.90 14.22 -2.47
N LEU A 27 -2.36 13.38 -3.40
CA LEU A 27 -3.72 13.45 -3.93
C LEU A 27 -4.74 13.30 -2.78
N THR A 28 -4.53 12.33 -1.89
CA THR A 28 -5.44 12.05 -0.76
C THR A 28 -5.49 13.17 0.26
N LYS A 29 -4.42 14.00 0.33
CA LYS A 29 -4.34 15.18 1.21
C LYS A 29 -4.84 16.46 0.53
N ASN A 30 -4.52 16.65 -0.75
CA ASN A 30 -4.76 17.87 -1.53
C ASN A 30 -5.42 17.54 -2.88
N PRO A 31 -6.70 17.88 -3.08
CA PRO A 31 -7.43 17.55 -4.29
C PRO A 31 -7.09 18.51 -5.43
N ILE A 32 -5.86 18.46 -5.97
CA ILE A 32 -5.58 19.10 -7.25
C ILE A 32 -6.15 18.20 -8.34
N MET A 33 -7.40 18.48 -8.72
CA MET A 33 -8.09 17.79 -9.82
C MET A 33 -7.48 18.22 -11.16
N HIS A 34 -6.80 17.28 -11.82
CA HIS A 34 -6.65 17.34 -13.27
C HIS A 34 -7.71 16.43 -13.88
N SER A 35 -8.67 17.04 -14.60
CA SER A 35 -9.95 16.51 -15.05
C SER A 35 -9.90 15.38 -16.11
N ARG A 36 -8.87 14.53 -16.11
CA ARG A 36 -8.62 13.61 -17.23
C ARG A 36 -8.58 12.11 -16.93
N THR A 37 -8.86 11.63 -15.70
CA THR A 37 -8.85 10.18 -15.46
C THR A 37 -9.91 9.69 -14.46
N LYS A 38 -11.07 9.27 -14.98
CA LYS A 38 -12.22 8.75 -14.21
C LYS A 38 -11.88 7.59 -13.26
N HIS A 39 -10.97 6.70 -13.67
CA HIS A 39 -10.52 5.56 -12.84
C HIS A 39 -9.67 6.00 -11.64
N ILE A 40 -8.91 7.08 -11.79
CA ILE A 40 -8.13 7.68 -10.69
C ILE A 40 -9.09 8.38 -9.74
N GLU A 41 -10.09 9.12 -10.26
CA GLU A 41 -11.10 9.79 -9.45
C GLU A 41 -11.83 8.82 -8.51
N ILE A 42 -12.40 7.72 -9.01
CA ILE A 42 -13.18 6.80 -8.16
C ILE A 42 -12.33 6.22 -7.02
N ARG A 43 -11.12 5.72 -7.32
CA ARG A 43 -10.22 5.13 -6.31
C ARG A 43 -9.73 6.19 -5.34
N HIS A 44 -9.47 7.38 -5.83
CA HIS A 44 -9.03 8.50 -5.01
C HIS A 44 -10.13 8.99 -4.06
N HIS A 45 -11.36 9.15 -4.55
CA HIS A 45 -12.52 9.49 -3.74
C HIS A 45 -12.70 8.46 -2.63
N PHE A 46 -12.71 7.17 -2.98
CA PHE A 46 -12.82 6.10 -1.99
C PHE A 46 -11.73 6.18 -0.93
N LEU A 47 -10.46 6.30 -1.32
CA LEU A 47 -9.33 6.29 -0.40
C LEU A 47 -9.32 7.53 0.50
N ARG A 48 -9.55 8.72 -0.06
CA ARG A 48 -9.62 9.97 0.70
C ARG A 48 -10.75 9.93 1.72
N ASP A 49 -11.94 9.46 1.35
CA ASP A 49 -13.08 9.43 2.27
C ASP A 49 -12.77 8.56 3.50
N HIS A 50 -12.09 7.42 3.32
CA HIS A 50 -11.66 6.55 4.43
C HIS A 50 -10.53 7.17 5.26
N VAL A 51 -9.58 7.88 4.62
CA VAL A 51 -8.55 8.62 5.36
C VAL A 51 -9.15 9.76 6.19
N GLN A 52 -10.12 10.50 5.65
CA GLN A 52 -10.81 11.58 6.36
C GLN A 52 -11.68 11.08 7.50
N LYS A 53 -12.26 9.88 7.38
CA LYS A 53 -13.00 9.20 8.47
C LYS A 53 -12.09 8.61 9.54
N GLY A 54 -10.78 8.54 9.28
CA GLY A 54 -9.81 7.87 10.17
C GLY A 54 -9.80 6.35 10.04
N ASP A 55 -10.49 5.77 9.06
CA ASP A 55 -10.50 4.32 8.83
C ASP A 55 -9.13 3.81 8.33
N CYS A 56 -8.38 4.67 7.64
CA CYS A 56 -7.08 4.35 7.07
C CYS A 56 -6.10 5.51 7.25
N GLU A 57 -4.81 5.20 7.34
CA GLU A 57 -3.72 6.15 7.28
C GLU A 57 -2.79 5.79 6.13
N ILE A 58 -2.33 6.79 5.37
CA ILE A 58 -1.39 6.55 4.26
C ILE A 58 -0.01 7.00 4.70
N GLU A 59 0.92 6.06 4.65
CA GLU A 59 2.30 6.27 5.04
C GLU A 59 3.23 6.07 3.85
N TYR A 60 4.23 6.94 3.73
CA TYR A 60 5.27 6.78 2.74
C TYR A 60 6.13 5.56 3.06
N ILE A 61 6.43 4.76 2.05
CA ILE A 61 7.47 3.74 2.09
C ILE A 61 8.41 3.93 0.91
N ASP A 62 9.70 3.71 1.11
CA ASP A 62 10.65 3.72 0.00
C ASP A 62 10.36 2.56 -0.98
N THR A 63 10.47 2.80 -2.28
CA THR A 63 10.26 1.76 -3.32
C THR A 63 11.11 0.51 -3.09
N GLN A 64 12.32 0.64 -2.53
CA GLN A 64 13.19 -0.50 -2.19
C GLN A 64 12.65 -1.35 -1.03
N HIS A 65 11.64 -0.89 -0.30
CA HIS A 65 10.98 -1.64 0.77
C HIS A 65 9.50 -1.94 0.46
N GLN A 66 9.02 -1.59 -0.74
CA GLN A 66 7.65 -1.87 -1.14
C GLN A 66 7.45 -3.37 -1.45
N LEU A 67 7.05 -4.14 -0.43
CA LEU A 67 6.81 -5.58 -0.55
C LEU A 67 5.76 -5.93 -1.62
N ALA A 68 4.78 -5.05 -1.85
CA ALA A 68 3.70 -5.29 -2.82
C ALA A 68 4.20 -5.38 -4.28
N ASP A 69 5.42 -4.91 -4.56
CA ASP A 69 6.02 -4.97 -5.89
C ASP A 69 6.15 -6.41 -6.41
N ILE A 70 6.34 -7.38 -5.52
CA ILE A 70 6.43 -8.80 -5.89
C ILE A 70 5.17 -9.33 -6.58
N PHE A 71 4.00 -8.74 -6.27
CA PHE A 71 2.71 -9.15 -6.81
C PHE A 71 2.28 -8.36 -8.04
N THR A 72 2.95 -7.24 -8.35
CA THR A 72 2.47 -6.25 -9.33
C THR A 72 3.45 -5.94 -10.45
N LYS A 73 4.74 -6.23 -10.26
CA LYS A 73 5.81 -5.88 -11.22
C LYS A 73 6.53 -7.13 -11.73
N ALA A 74 7.00 -7.06 -12.97
CA ALA A 74 7.99 -7.99 -13.49
C ALA A 74 9.38 -7.54 -12.98
N LEU A 75 9.89 -8.23 -11.96
CA LEU A 75 11.10 -7.84 -11.25
C LEU A 75 12.34 -8.57 -11.79
N PRO A 76 13.52 -7.93 -11.79
CA PRO A 76 14.80 -8.63 -11.96
C PRO A 76 14.95 -9.73 -10.91
N LYS A 77 15.71 -10.78 -11.26
CA LYS A 77 15.91 -11.96 -10.42
C LYS A 77 16.30 -11.58 -8.99
N ASP A 78 17.35 -10.80 -8.82
CA ASP A 78 17.90 -10.49 -7.50
C ASP A 78 16.86 -9.77 -6.62
N ARG A 79 16.15 -8.79 -7.19
CA ARG A 79 15.07 -8.07 -6.51
C ARG A 79 13.92 -8.98 -6.11
N PHE A 80 13.55 -9.92 -6.98
CA PHE A 80 12.53 -10.92 -6.65
C PHE A 80 12.97 -11.84 -5.50
N TYR A 81 14.24 -12.24 -5.44
CA TYR A 81 14.77 -13.04 -4.33
C TYR A 81 14.80 -12.27 -3.00
N GLU A 82 15.19 -10.99 -3.03
CA GLU A 82 15.13 -10.12 -1.84
C GLU A 82 13.71 -10.03 -1.29
N LEU A 83 12.73 -9.66 -2.13
CA LEU A 83 11.34 -9.55 -1.69
C LEU A 83 10.76 -10.88 -1.20
N ARG A 84 11.17 -12.02 -1.76
CA ARG A 84 10.77 -13.35 -1.25
C ARG A 84 11.32 -13.63 0.14
N ARG A 85 12.54 -13.19 0.43
CA ARG A 85 13.14 -13.31 1.77
C ARG A 85 12.40 -12.39 2.75
N ASP A 86 12.16 -11.15 2.36
CA ASP A 86 11.51 -10.16 3.22
C ASP A 86 10.03 -10.51 3.49
N LEU A 87 9.36 -11.18 2.55
CA LEU A 87 8.02 -11.76 2.71
C LEU A 87 8.00 -13.04 3.59
N GLY A 88 9.16 -13.55 4.01
CA GLY A 88 9.28 -14.76 4.84
C GLY A 88 9.07 -16.08 4.09
N ILE A 89 9.05 -16.07 2.75
CA ILE A 89 8.90 -17.29 1.93
C ILE A 89 10.19 -18.12 1.94
N LEU A 90 11.35 -17.45 1.98
CA LEU A 90 12.65 -18.12 2.10
C LEU A 90 13.00 -18.26 3.57
N LYS A 91 13.34 -19.48 4.00
CA LYS A 91 13.85 -19.72 5.35
C LYS A 91 15.14 -18.92 5.53
N ILE A 92 15.20 -18.10 6.58
CA ILE A 92 16.46 -17.58 7.08
C ILE A 92 17.19 -18.79 7.64
N SER A 93 18.27 -19.21 7.00
CA SER A 93 19.17 -20.22 7.57
C SER A 93 19.69 -19.64 8.89
N GLN A 94 19.20 -20.16 10.02
CA GLN A 94 19.79 -19.86 11.31
C GLN A 94 21.15 -20.58 11.36
N ASN A 95 22.23 -19.82 11.50
CA ASN A 95 23.53 -20.33 11.92
C ASN A 95 23.53 -20.48 13.44
#